data_AF-A0AA89TJR9-F1
#
_entry.id   AF-A0AA89TJR9-F1
#
_cell.length_a   1.000
_cell.length_b   1.000
_cell.length_c   1.000
_cell.angle_alpha   90.00
_cell.angle_beta   90.00
_cell.angle_gamma   90.00
#
_symmetry.space_group_name_H-M   'P 1'
#
loop_
_entity.id
_entity.type
_entity.pdbx_description
1 polymer ?
#
loop_
_entity_poly.entity_id
_entity_poly.type
_entity_poly.pdbx_seq_one_letter_code
_entity_poly.pdbx_strand_id
1 'polypeptide(L)' 'MYRIGCDMTGGPSGGGWFRVVNGKSVLVSNTSIGPADKTWLAGPQLGRDAEALYQNMSKTYGGQ' A
#
# COMPACT_ATOMS: atom_id res chain seq x y z
N MET A 1 7.21 5.54 -6.69
CA MET A 1 6.17 5.82 -5.68
C MET A 1 4.88 6.18 -6.43
N TYR A 2 3.73 5.64 -6.05
CA TYR A 2 2.44 6.06 -6.59
C TYR A 2 1.89 7.26 -5.81
N ARG A 3 1.08 8.09 -6.48
CA ARG A 3 0.35 9.20 -5.88
C ARG A 3 -1.11 9.17 -6.31
N ILE A 4 -2.01 9.59 -5.43
CA ILE A 4 -3.43 9.75 -5.70
C ILE A 4 -3.95 11.01 -5.00
N GLY A 5 -4.84 11.75 -5.64
CA GLY A 5 -5.54 12.85 -4.99
C GLY A 5 -6.39 12.30 -3.85
N CYS A 6 -6.25 12.87 -2.66
CA CYS A 6 -6.93 12.40 -1.46
C CYS A 6 -6.86 13.45 -0.37
N ASP A 7 -7.97 13.65 0.33
CA ASP A 7 -8.17 14.60 1.43
C ASP A 7 -8.13 13.95 2.82
N MET A 8 -7.88 12.64 2.88
CA MET A 8 -7.72 11.93 4.14
C MET A 8 -6.57 12.53 4.97
N THR A 9 -6.80 12.63 6.28
CA THR A 9 -5.87 13.29 7.22
C THR A 9 -5.01 12.25 7.95
N GLY A 10 -4.73 12.41 9.26
CA GLY A 10 -4.03 11.37 10.02
C GLY A 10 -4.89 10.11 10.18
N GLY A 11 -4.27 8.93 10.08
CA GLY A 11 -4.96 7.63 10.16
C GLY A 11 -4.91 6.69 8.94
N PRO A 12 -4.86 7.15 7.66
CA PRO A 12 -4.90 6.26 6.51
C PRO A 12 -3.59 5.52 6.25
N SER A 13 -2.50 5.85 6.98
CA SER A 13 -1.20 5.20 6.87
C SER A 13 -1.30 3.68 7.02
N GLY A 14 -0.69 2.94 6.10
CA GLY A 14 -0.79 1.48 6.00
C GLY A 14 -1.98 0.98 5.18
N GLY A 15 -3.00 1.82 4.91
CA GLY A 15 -4.17 1.44 4.11
C GLY A 15 -3.80 0.97 2.70
N GLY A 16 -4.34 -0.18 2.29
CA GLY A 16 -4.00 -0.82 1.01
C GLY A 16 -4.61 -0.14 -0.20
N TRP A 17 -3.85 -0.05 -1.29
CA TRP A 17 -4.29 0.49 -2.59
C TRP A 17 -4.44 -0.65 -3.58
N PHE A 18 -5.62 -0.75 -4.18
CA PHE A 18 -5.98 -1.86 -5.05
C PHE A 18 -6.14 -1.42 -6.50
N ARG A 19 -5.81 -2.32 -7.43
CA ARG A 19 -6.13 -2.20 -8.86
C ARG A 19 -6.79 -3.48 -9.33
N VAL A 20 -7.59 -3.39 -10.40
CA VAL A 20 -8.09 -4.57 -11.09
C VAL A 20 -7.12 -4.92 -12.22
N VAL A 21 -6.52 -6.10 -12.16
CA VAL A 21 -5.63 -6.65 -13.21
C VAL A 21 -6.21 -7.99 -13.63
N ASN A 22 -6.54 -8.13 -14.91
CA ASN A 22 -7.14 -9.36 -15.47
C ASN A 22 -8.37 -9.84 -14.69
N GLY A 23 -9.25 -8.89 -14.30
CA GLY A 23 -10.47 -9.18 -13.53
C GLY A 23 -10.24 -9.49 -12.05
N LYS A 24 -9.00 -9.44 -11.54
CA LYS A 24 -8.68 -9.69 -10.12
C LYS A 24 -8.25 -8.41 -9.43
N SER A 25 -8.75 -8.20 -8.21
CA SER A 25 -8.25 -7.15 -7.33
C SER A 25 -6.84 -7.52 -6.83
N VAL A 26 -5.88 -6.63 -7.02
CA VAL A 26 -4.49 -6.79 -6.60
C VAL A 26 -4.05 -5.61 -5.75
N LEU A 27 -3.34 -5.89 -4.65
CA LEU A 27 -2.70 -4.87 -3.82
C LEU A 27 -1.45 -4.36 -4.54
N VAL A 28 -1.34 -3.05 -4.75
CA VAL A 28 -0.23 -2.44 -5.51
C VAL A 28 0.61 -1.44 -4.70
N SER A 29 0.11 -0.99 -3.55
CA SER A 29 0.74 0.00 -2.67
C SER A 29 0.02 0.05 -1.32
N ASN A 30 0.62 0.73 -0.35
CA ASN A 30 -0.01 1.16 0.89
C ASN A 30 0.19 2.66 1.07
N THR A 31 -0.73 3.35 1.72
CA THR A 31 -0.53 4.76 2.10
C THR A 31 0.69 4.88 3.01
N SER A 32 1.64 5.76 2.66
CA SER A 32 2.85 5.99 3.45
C SER A 32 2.95 7.44 3.91
N ILE A 33 2.69 8.39 3.01
CA ILE A 33 2.88 9.82 3.30
C ILE A 33 1.86 10.69 2.57
N GLY A 34 1.54 11.84 3.14
CA GLY A 34 0.77 12.91 2.51
C GLY A 34 1.30 14.28 2.97
N PRO A 35 0.98 15.36 2.25
CA PRO A 35 1.31 16.72 2.62
C PRO A 35 0.39 17.23 3.74
N ALA A 36 0.82 18.28 4.45
CA ALA A 36 0.02 18.90 5.51
C ALA A 36 -1.29 19.54 5.00
N ASP A 37 -1.32 19.94 3.72
CA ASP A 37 -2.48 20.53 3.06
C ASP A 37 -3.51 19.51 2.56
N LYS A 38 -3.27 18.19 2.77
CA LYS A 38 -4.21 17.09 2.51
C LYS A 38 -4.72 17.07 1.06
N THR A 39 -3.82 17.24 0.10
CA THR A 39 -4.19 17.27 -1.33
C THR A 39 -3.91 15.94 -2.04
N TRP A 40 -3.01 15.11 -1.50
CA TRP A 40 -2.65 13.81 -2.06
C TRP A 40 -2.11 12.84 -1.02
N LEU A 41 -2.16 11.56 -1.34
CA LEU A 41 -1.41 10.53 -0.63
C LEU A 41 -0.42 9.86 -1.57
N ALA A 42 0.67 9.34 -1.01
CA ALA A 42 1.69 8.60 -1.74
C ALA A 42 2.05 7.30 -1.02
N GLY A 43 2.44 6.31 -1.82
CA GLY A 43 2.82 4.99 -1.33
C GLY A 43 3.85 4.31 -2.22
N PRO A 44 4.68 3.41 -1.66
CA PRO A 44 5.68 2.67 -2.43
C PRO A 44 5.01 1.73 -3.43
N GLN A 45 5.67 1.47 -4.54
CA GLN A 45 5.23 0.39 -5.43
C GLN A 45 5.65 -0.94 -4.79
N LEU A 46 4.72 -1.89 -4.68
CA LEU A 46 5.02 -3.22 -4.17
C LEU A 46 5.67 -4.05 -5.28
N GLY A 47 7.00 -4.12 -5.25
CA GLY A 47 7.81 -4.93 -6.16
C GLY A 47 8.30 -6.23 -5.51
N ARG A 48 9.31 -6.85 -6.14
CA ARG A 48 9.85 -8.16 -5.72
C ARG A 48 10.32 -8.19 -4.27
N ASP A 49 10.97 -7.13 -3.79
CA ASP A 49 11.46 -7.08 -2.41
C ASP A 49 10.32 -7.03 -1.39
N ALA A 50 9.25 -6.29 -1.70
CA ALA A 50 8.06 -6.24 -0.87
C ALA A 50 7.33 -7.59 -0.83
N GLU A 51 7.27 -8.28 -1.97
CA GLU A 51 6.74 -9.64 -2.05
C GLU A 51 7.59 -10.63 -1.26
N ALA A 52 8.92 -10.60 -1.40
CA ALA A 52 9.82 -11.48 -0.65
C ALA A 52 9.68 -11.29 0.87
N LEU A 53 9.60 -10.03 1.31
CA LEU A 53 9.34 -9.70 2.71
C LEU A 53 7.97 -10.21 3.18
N TYR A 54 6.92 -9.96 2.39
CA TYR A 54 5.57 -10.44 2.70
C TYR A 54 5.54 -11.96 2.87
N GLN A 55 6.09 -12.70 1.91
CA GLN A 55 6.12 -14.17 1.96
C GLN A 55 6.90 -14.70 3.16
N ASN A 56 8.05 -14.08 3.48
CA ASN A 56 8.84 -14.47 4.64
C ASN A 56 8.06 -14.25 5.96
N MET A 57 7.42 -13.09 6.11
CA MET A 57 6.64 -12.76 7.31
C MET A 57 5.40 -13.65 7.42
N SER A 58 4.68 -13.88 6.33
CA SER A 58 3.51 -14.77 6.33
C SER A 58 3.87 -16.21 6.65
N LYS A 59 4.98 -16.73 6.13
CA LYS A 59 5.45 -18.08 6.45
C LYS A 59 5.85 -18.20 7.93
N THR A 60 6.52 -17.19 8.46
CA THR A 60 7.08 -17.24 9.82
C THR A 60 6.02 -16.99 10.89
N TYR A 61 5.09 -16.07 10.64
CA TYR A 61 4.17 -15.55 11.66
C TYR A 61 2.68 -15.66 11.29
N GLY A 62 2.33 -16.00 10.05
CA GLY A 62 0.94 -15.90 9.55
C GLY A 62 -0.06 -16.92 10.10
N GLY A 63 0.40 -17.92 10.85
CA GLY A 63 -0.43 -18.92 11.52
C GLY A 63 -0.36 -18.89 13.05
N GLN A 64 0.28 -17.87 13.61
CA GLN A 64 0.33 -17.58 15.05
C GLN A 64 -0.79 -16.61 15.42
#